data_AF-A0A382C6F5-F1
#
_entry.id   AF-A0A382C6F5-F1
#
_cell.length_a   1.000
_cell.length_b   1.000
_cell.length_c   1.000
_cell.angle_alpha   90.00
_cell.angle_beta   90.00
_cell.angle_gamma   90.00
#
_symmetry.space_group_name_H-M   'P 1'
#
loop_
_entity.id
_entity.type
_entity.pdbx_description
1 polymer ?
#
loop_
_entity_poly.entity_id
_entity_poly.type
_entity_poly.pdbx_seq_one_letter_code
_entity_poly.pdbx_strand_id
1 'polypeptide(L)'
;MKEKNLPDDNDSKSLEKLTQEINSIIEKLEKQEDLKNSLNDYQELIKLNNIIEKKFQKKSKSIKQDMKEKIESITNKKNAK
;
A
#
# COMPACT_ATOMS: atom_id res chain seq x y z
N MET A 1 8.30 10.03 17.20
CA MET A 1 9.19 8.85 17.24
C MET A 1 9.61 8.54 15.81
N LYS A 2 10.90 8.30 15.55
CA LYS A 2 11.37 7.89 14.21
C LYS A 2 11.02 6.42 14.03
N GLU A 3 9.91 6.13 13.35
CA GLU A 3 9.61 4.78 12.93
C GLU A 3 10.76 4.29 12.05
N LYS A 4 11.46 3.26 12.56
CA LYS A 4 12.44 2.52 11.78
C LYS A 4 11.74 1.99 10.54
N ASN A 5 12.08 2.55 9.38
CA ASN A 5 11.79 1.96 8.08
C ASN A 5 12.65 0.68 7.96
N LEU A 6 12.27 -0.39 8.65
CA LEU A 6 12.69 -1.70 8.20
C LEU A 6 11.94 -1.98 6.89
N PRO A 7 12.62 -2.52 5.85
CA PRO A 7 11.92 -3.07 4.72
C PRO A 7 11.08 -4.22 5.24
N ASP A 8 9.77 -4.03 5.26
CA ASP A 8 8.83 -5.10 5.59
C ASP A 8 8.91 -6.10 4.43
N ASP A 9 9.31 -7.35 4.70
CA ASP A 9 9.45 -8.45 3.73
C ASP A 9 8.17 -8.64 2.88
N ASN A 10 7.04 -8.10 3.33
CA ASN A 10 5.77 -8.04 2.62
C ASN A 10 5.72 -7.05 1.44
N ASP A 11 6.75 -6.21 1.20
CA ASP A 11 6.81 -5.39 -0.02
C ASP A 11 6.80 -6.27 -1.29
N SER A 12 7.18 -7.55 -1.18
CA SER A 12 7.14 -8.56 -2.26
C SER A 12 5.73 -9.02 -2.65
N LYS A 13 4.73 -8.94 -1.76
CA LYS A 13 3.37 -9.41 -2.06
C LYS A 13 2.67 -8.47 -3.06
N SER A 14 1.94 -9.06 -4.01
CA SER A 14 1.07 -8.31 -4.92
C SER A 14 -0.11 -7.69 -4.18
N LEU A 15 -0.71 -6.67 -4.78
CA LEU A 15 -1.90 -6.04 -4.21
C LEU A 15 -3.07 -7.05 -4.16
N GLU A 16 -3.23 -7.91 -5.17
CA GLU A 16 -4.25 -8.97 -5.11
C GLU A 16 -4.08 -9.87 -3.90
N LYS A 17 -2.85 -10.33 -3.62
CA LYS A 17 -2.59 -11.24 -2.51
C LYS A 17 -2.85 -10.57 -1.16
N LEU A 18 -2.45 -9.31 -0.99
CA LEU A 18 -2.73 -8.53 0.22
C LEU A 18 -4.23 -8.32 0.43
N THR A 19 -4.98 -8.01 -0.64
CA THR A 19 -6.43 -7.87 -0.58
C THR A 19 -7.11 -9.19 -0.22
N GLN A 20 -6.64 -10.33 -0.78
CA GLN A 20 -7.14 -11.65 -0.43
C GLN A 20 -6.92 -11.97 1.05
N GLU A 21 -5.72 -11.71 1.58
CA GLU A 21 -5.39 -11.92 2.99
C GLU A 21 -6.27 -11.04 3.91
N ILE A 22 -6.47 -9.77 3.55
CA ILE A 22 -7.39 -8.87 4.27
C ILE A 22 -8.81 -9.42 4.28
N ASN A 23 -9.34 -9.83 3.14
CA ASN A 23 -10.69 -10.36 3.04
C ASN A 23 -10.87 -11.63 3.90
N SER A 24 -9.88 -12.53 3.90
CA SER A 24 -9.92 -13.71 4.77
C SER A 24 -9.92 -13.37 6.26
N ILE A 25 -9.17 -12.34 6.67
CA ILE A 25 -9.18 -11.86 8.06
C ILE A 25 -10.53 -11.23 8.41
N ILE A 26 -11.11 -10.42 7.52
CA ILE A 26 -12.43 -9.83 7.73
C ILE A 26 -13.50 -10.92 7.87
N GLU A 27 -13.53 -11.91 6.98
CA GLU A 27 -14.48 -13.04 7.07
C GLU A 27 -14.33 -13.82 8.38
N LYS A 28 -13.10 -13.96 8.90
CA LYS A 28 -12.85 -14.58 10.21
C LYS A 28 -13.37 -13.71 11.34
N LEU A 29 -13.12 -12.41 11.30
CA LEU A 29 -13.57 -11.44 12.29
C LEU A 29 -15.10 -11.35 12.35
N GLU A 30 -15.78 -11.37 11.20
CA GLU A 30 -17.25 -11.34 11.12
C GLU A 30 -17.93 -12.56 11.73
N LYS A 31 -17.23 -13.69 11.79
CA LYS A 31 -17.72 -14.95 12.39
C LYS A 31 -17.35 -15.10 13.88
N GLN A 32 -16.55 -14.19 14.43
CA GLN A 32 -16.00 -14.31 15.78
C GLN A 32 -16.69 -13.37 16.75
N GLU A 33 -17.38 -13.93 17.75
CA GLU A 33 -18.08 -13.15 18.78
C GLU A 33 -17.17 -12.72 19.94
N ASP A 34 -16.03 -13.41 20.16
CA ASP A 34 -15.07 -13.10 21.22
C ASP A 34 -14.03 -12.07 20.76
N LEU A 35 -14.18 -10.84 21.23
CA LEU A 35 -13.28 -9.73 20.96
C LEU A 35 -11.83 -9.97 21.44
N LYS A 36 -11.64 -10.74 22.52
CA LYS A 36 -10.32 -10.99 23.09
C LYS A 36 -9.53 -11.95 22.21
N ASN A 37 -10.21 -12.92 21.60
CA ASN A 37 -9.60 -13.88 20.66
C ASN A 37 -9.34 -13.26 19.28
N SER A 38 -10.00 -12.16 18.94
CA SER A 38 -9.82 -11.45 17.65
C SER A 38 -8.79 -10.32 17.68
N LEU A 39 -8.20 -9.99 18.84
CA LEU A 39 -7.22 -8.90 18.96
C LEU A 39 -6.04 -9.05 17.97
N ASN A 40 -5.51 -10.27 17.83
CA ASN A 40 -4.39 -10.52 16.91
C ASN A 40 -4.80 -10.31 15.44
N ASP A 41 -6.00 -10.76 15.08
CA ASP A 41 -6.56 -10.61 13.73
C ASP A 41 -6.76 -9.13 13.37
N TYR A 42 -7.25 -8.31 14.32
CA TYR A 42 -7.33 -6.85 14.12
C TYR A 42 -5.96 -6.20 13.97
N GLN A 43 -4.97 -6.60 14.77
CA GLN A 43 -3.60 -6.09 14.64
C GLN A 43 -2.99 -6.45 13.29
N GLU A 44 -3.25 -7.66 12.79
CA GLU A 44 -2.80 -8.10 11.47
C GLU A 44 -3.50 -7.33 10.35
N LEU A 45 -4.81 -7.11 10.45
CA LEU A 45 -5.58 -6.28 9.52
C LEU A 45 -4.99 -4.87 9.39
N ILE A 46 -4.64 -4.22 10.51
CA ILE A 46 -4.03 -2.89 10.53
C ILE A 46 -2.67 -2.92 9.82
N LYS A 47 -1.82 -3.93 10.09
CA LYS A 47 -0.51 -4.08 9.45
C LYS A 47 -0.65 -4.20 7.94
N LEU A 48 -1.54 -5.09 7.47
CA LEU A 48 -1.78 -5.29 6.04
C LEU A 48 -2.32 -4.02 5.36
N ASN A 49 -3.24 -3.30 6.02
CA ASN A 49 -3.77 -2.04 5.50
C ASN A 49 -2.68 -0.98 5.36
N ASN A 50 -1.78 -0.86 6.35
CA ASN A 50 -0.65 0.07 6.30
C ASN A 50 0.33 -0.27 5.15
N ILE A 51 0.51 -1.56 4.83
CA ILE A 51 1.33 -1.99 3.68
C ILE A 51 0.67 -1.56 2.37
N ILE A 52 -0.64 -1.75 2.23
CA ILE A 52 -1.40 -1.32 1.06
C ILE A 52 -1.32 0.20 0.90
N GLU A 53 -1.53 0.96 1.97
CA GLU A 53 -1.42 2.41 1.97
C GLU A 53 -0.05 2.87 1.44
N LYS A 54 1.04 2.30 1.97
CA LYS A 54 2.41 2.60 1.51
C LYS A 54 2.60 2.29 0.03
N LYS A 55 2.05 1.18 -0.48
CA LYS A 55 2.10 0.83 -1.91
C LYS A 55 1.37 1.89 -2.77
N PHE A 56 0.18 2.33 -2.36
CA PHE A 56 -0.55 3.39 -3.04
C PHE A 56 0.21 4.71 -3.05
N GLN A 57 0.77 5.11 -1.90
CA GLN A 57 1.57 6.33 -1.79
C GLN A 57 2.80 6.29 -2.70
N LYS A 58 3.54 5.17 -2.74
CA LYS A 58 4.69 4.96 -3.63
C LYS A 58 4.27 5.08 -5.10
N LYS A 59 3.21 4.38 -5.50
CA LYS A 59 2.72 4.40 -6.90
C LYS A 59 2.23 5.78 -7.31
N SER A 60 1.51 6.49 -6.44
CA SER A 60 1.06 7.86 -6.69
C SER A 60 2.24 8.82 -6.91
N LYS A 61 3.30 8.71 -6.09
CA LYS A 61 4.52 9.51 -6.27
C LYS A 61 5.21 9.22 -7.61
N SER A 62 5.35 7.95 -7.98
CA SER A 62 5.90 7.54 -9.28
C SER A 62 5.12 8.14 -10.44
N ILE A 63 3.79 7.98 -10.45
CA ILE A 63 2.92 8.50 -11.51
C ILE A 63 3.06 10.02 -11.65
N LYS A 64 3.12 10.75 -10.51
CA LYS A 64 3.32 12.20 -10.53
C LYS A 64 4.65 12.60 -11.16
N GLN A 65 5.72 11.87 -10.83
CA GLN A 65 7.05 12.10 -11.38
C GLN A 65 7.08 11.80 -12.89
N ASP A 66 6.55 10.65 -13.30
CA ASP A 66 6.49 10.25 -14.71
C ASP A 66 5.71 11.27 -15.56
N MET A 67 4.59 11.79 -15.03
CA MET A 67 3.82 12.85 -15.69
C MET A 67 4.61 14.15 -15.81
N LYS A 68 5.31 14.56 -14.75
CA LYS A 68 6.13 15.77 -14.76
C LYS A 68 7.22 15.68 -15.83
N GLU A 69 7.95 14.57 -15.87
CA GLU A 69 9.00 14.32 -16.87
C GLU A 69 8.44 14.33 -18.29
N LYS A 70 7.27 13.71 -18.50
CA LYS A 70 6.62 13.70 -19.82
C LYS A 70 6.24 15.11 -20.27
N ILE A 71 5.67 15.92 -19.38
CA ILE A 71 5.33 17.33 -19.68
C ILE A 71 6.60 18.13 -20.02
N GLU A 72 7.65 17.99 -19.21
CA GLU A 72 8.94 18.67 -19.44
C GLU A 72 9.53 18.30 -20.81
N SER A 73 9.50 17.01 -21.17
CA SER A 73 9.98 16.53 -22.47
C SER A 73 9.23 17.14 -23.66
N ILE A 74 7.91 17.37 -23.51
CA ILE A 74 7.07 17.97 -24.55
C ILE A 74 7.36 19.48 -24.66
N THR A 75 7.48 20.17 -23.54
CA THR A 75 7.80 21.60 -23.50
C THR A 75 9.17 21.89 -24.09
N ASN A 76 10.19 21.11 -23.74
CA ASN A 76 11.55 21.28 -24.27
C ASN A 76 11.60 21.03 -25.79
N LYS A 77 10.86 20.05 -26.32
CA LYS A 77 10.74 19.82 -27.77
C LYS A 77 10.05 20.97 -28.51
N LYS A 78 9.10 21.66 -27.88
CA LYS A 78 8.43 22.83 -28.48
C LYS A 78 9.34 24.06 -28.52
N ASN A 79 10.15 24.25 -27.48
CA ASN A 79 11.06 25.40 -27.37
C ASN A 79 12.36 25.24 -28.19
N ALA A 80 12.63 24.04 -28.73
CA ALA A 80 13.77 23.76 -29.61
C ALA A 80 13.48 24.04 -31.10
N LYS A 81 12.29 24.54 -31.44
CA LYS A 81 11.89 25.03 -32.76
C LYS A 81 11.76 26.56 -32.72
#